data_AF-J5KHD6-F1
#
_entry.id   AF-J5KHD6-F1
#
_cell.length_a   1.000
_cell.length_b   1.000
_cell.length_c   1.000
_cell.angle_alpha   90.00
_cell.angle_beta   90.00
_cell.angle_gamma   90.00
#
_symmetry.space_group_name_H-M   'P 1'
#
loop_
_entity.id
_entity.type
_entity.pdbx_description
1 polymer ?
#
loop_
_entity_poly.entity_id
_entity_poly.type
_entity_poly.pdbx_seq_one_letter_code
_entity_poly.pdbx_strand_id
1 'polypeptide(L)'
;MIKELSGLSVHEIKACSYTLSKIINELRSCNSFSLEQEAASKRISDDKKIFFIIYLRYYNFNMSKKVSTFIFFIFVLFHKQLLLASDYSIAFGSCLDQRKAQPIWHSIEKMDPNAFIFLGDNVYGDHPSQNLAYLYEAYDQQETKLPRWLNTLKIYSIWDDHDYGLNDGGASFMGKKESQNIFIDFWGIDPNDQRAKREGIYFSEKLVIQDLNIKIIGLDTRYFRSDLKGNKNFYLNNNDENASILGATQWQWLENEFNEEVDLVILLSSIQVLSTDHRFEKWSLFPAERDKLIKLINNSSNKTLILSGDRHRAGMYKLDEIIEITSSSMNKPIKTFSEKKGFEKYFDQAMDWVFYEDDELALDKTYIKENFGFIKIYSEQKLLELNIFDINGKSVLSHNLKLSKS
;
A
#
# COMPACT_ATOMS: atom_id res chain seq x y z
N MET A 1 38.04 -11.21 12.65
CA MET A 1 38.08 -12.24 11.59
C MET A 1 39.50 -12.60 11.16
N ILE A 2 40.29 -11.73 10.49
CA ILE A 2 41.65 -12.10 10.01
C ILE A 2 42.68 -12.28 11.13
N LYS A 3 42.52 -11.59 12.28
CA LYS A 3 43.40 -11.72 13.46
C LYS A 3 43.21 -12.99 14.31
N GLU A 4 42.13 -13.74 14.10
CA GLU A 4 41.86 -15.01 14.83
C GLU A 4 42.26 -16.24 14.01
N LEU A 5 42.41 -16.09 12.69
CA LEU A 5 42.89 -17.14 11.79
C LEU A 5 44.42 -17.29 11.83
N SER A 6 45.15 -16.33 12.40
CA SER A 6 46.62 -16.35 12.50
C SER A 6 47.18 -17.30 13.56
N GLY A 7 46.32 -17.98 14.33
CA GLY A 7 46.71 -18.94 15.36
C GLY A 7 46.38 -20.40 15.03
N LEU A 8 45.78 -20.67 13.86
CA LEU A 8 45.45 -22.03 13.44
C LEU A 8 46.58 -22.60 12.58
N SER A 9 47.00 -23.81 12.90
CA SER A 9 47.96 -24.54 12.07
C SER A 9 47.34 -24.83 10.70
N VAL A 10 48.19 -24.93 9.67
CA VAL A 10 47.79 -25.33 8.31
C VAL A 10 47.01 -26.65 8.31
N HIS A 11 47.25 -27.51 9.31
CA HIS A 11 46.55 -28.78 9.45
C HIS A 11 45.09 -28.60 9.92
N GLU A 12 44.83 -27.67 10.85
CA GLU A 12 43.48 -27.35 11.34
C GLU A 12 42.63 -26.66 10.28
N ILE A 13 43.24 -25.79 9.46
CA ILE A 13 42.56 -25.15 8.33
C ILE A 13 42.16 -26.18 7.27
N LYS A 14 43.05 -27.14 6.96
CA LYS A 14 42.76 -28.24 6.03
C LYS A 14 41.68 -29.19 6.58
N ALA A 15 41.66 -29.47 7.89
CA ALA A 15 40.64 -30.29 8.52
C ALA A 15 39.25 -29.62 8.47
N CYS A 16 39.16 -28.31 8.73
CA CYS A 16 37.91 -27.56 8.59
C CYS A 16 37.41 -27.53 7.14
N SER A 17 38.29 -27.29 6.17
CA SER A 17 37.94 -27.28 4.74
C SER A 17 37.46 -28.65 4.23
N TYR A 18 38.14 -29.73 4.65
CA TYR A 18 37.74 -31.11 4.32
C TYR A 18 36.39 -31.47 4.93
N THR A 19 36.16 -31.06 6.18
CA THR A 19 34.89 -31.31 6.89
C THR A 19 33.73 -30.54 6.26
N LEU A 20 33.94 -29.27 5.88
CA LEU A 20 32.94 -28.46 5.20
C LEU A 20 32.57 -29.03 3.82
N SER A 21 33.56 -29.51 3.06
CA SER A 21 33.30 -30.22 1.78
C SER A 21 32.51 -31.51 1.98
N LYS A 22 32.75 -32.25 3.08
CA LYS A 22 32.02 -33.48 3.37
C LYS A 22 30.56 -33.21 3.75
N ILE A 23 30.31 -32.17 4.55
CA ILE A 23 28.95 -31.70 4.88
C ILE A 23 28.21 -31.23 3.63
N ILE A 24 28.86 -30.45 2.75
CA ILE A 24 28.25 -30.00 1.49
C ILE A 24 27.95 -31.19 0.57
N ASN A 25 28.81 -32.20 0.52
CA ASN A 25 28.56 -33.41 -0.28
C ASN A 25 27.46 -34.31 0.31
N GLU A 26 27.36 -34.43 1.64
CA GLU A 26 26.26 -35.15 2.28
C GLU A 26 24.92 -34.44 2.06
N LEU A 27 24.88 -33.11 2.17
CA LEU A 27 23.69 -32.29 1.84
C LEU A 27 23.29 -32.40 0.36
N ARG A 28 24.26 -32.52 -0.56
CA ARG A 28 24.00 -32.77 -1.99
C ARG A 28 23.51 -34.19 -2.26
N SER A 29 23.95 -35.17 -1.47
CA SER A 29 23.50 -36.57 -1.60
C SER A 29 22.07 -36.83 -1.09
N CYS A 30 21.51 -35.90 -0.29
CA CYS A 30 20.11 -35.96 0.14
C CYS A 30 19.11 -35.52 -0.95
N ASN A 31 19.57 -35.01 -2.10
CA ASN A 31 18.70 -34.48 -3.17
C ASN A 31 18.35 -35.49 -4.28
N SER A 32 18.52 -36.80 -4.07
CA SER A 32 18.02 -37.82 -4.99
C SER A 32 17.03 -38.75 -4.31
N PHE A 33 15.82 -38.28 -4.02
CA PHE A 33 14.67 -39.15 -3.75
C PHE A 33 13.41 -38.57 -4.40
N SER A 34 12.86 -39.35 -5.34
CA SER A 34 11.72 -39.06 -6.20
C SER A 34 10.37 -39.26 -5.51
N LEU A 35 9.40 -38.41 -5.88
CA LEU A 35 7.99 -38.70 -6.15
C LEU A 35 7.37 -39.89 -5.39
N GLU A 36 7.19 -39.76 -4.08
CA GLU A 36 6.13 -40.43 -3.30
C GLU A 36 6.27 -39.97 -1.83
N GLN A 37 5.80 -38.77 -1.51
CA GLN A 37 5.30 -38.37 -0.17
C GLN A 37 4.90 -36.88 -0.16
N GLU A 38 3.81 -36.59 -0.86
CA GLU A 38 3.09 -35.30 -0.84
C GLU A 38 2.21 -35.14 0.42
N ALA A 39 2.48 -35.92 1.48
CA ALA A 39 1.69 -35.96 2.72
C ALA A 39 2.48 -35.61 4.00
N ALA A 40 3.73 -35.14 3.88
CA ALA A 40 4.57 -34.75 5.01
C ALA A 40 4.97 -33.26 5.03
N SER A 41 4.35 -32.39 4.22
CA SER A 41 4.66 -30.94 4.15
C SER A 41 3.88 -30.07 5.15
N LYS A 42 3.01 -30.66 5.98
CA LYS A 42 2.35 -29.96 7.09
C LYS A 42 3.14 -30.16 8.39
N ARG A 43 4.16 -29.34 8.63
CA ARG A 43 4.59 -28.82 9.95
C ARG A 43 5.88 -28.01 9.86
N ILE A 44 5.75 -26.69 9.99
CA ILE A 44 6.82 -25.84 10.53
C ILE A 44 6.92 -26.17 12.03
N SER A 45 7.61 -27.28 12.34
CA SER A 45 8.10 -27.60 13.69
C SER A 45 9.35 -28.49 13.70
N ASP A 46 9.82 -28.94 12.53
CA ASP A 46 10.83 -30.00 12.44
C ASP A 46 12.25 -29.50 12.12
N ASP A 47 12.43 -28.29 11.56
CA ASP A 47 13.77 -27.71 11.34
C ASP A 47 14.53 -27.49 12.66
N LYS A 48 13.81 -27.14 13.73
CA LYS A 48 14.38 -27.01 15.08
C LYS A 48 14.82 -28.36 15.64
N LYS A 49 14.13 -29.46 15.32
CA LYS A 49 14.48 -30.82 15.78
C LYS A 49 15.63 -31.41 14.97
N ILE A 50 15.65 -31.23 13.66
CA ILE A 50 16.70 -31.74 12.77
C ILE A 50 18.04 -31.09 13.13
N PHE A 51 18.08 -29.77 13.33
CA PHE A 51 19.31 -29.08 13.75
C PHE A 51 19.74 -29.39 15.19
N PHE A 52 18.79 -29.60 16.11
CA PHE A 52 19.10 -30.00 17.48
C PHE A 52 19.67 -31.43 17.55
N ILE A 53 19.17 -32.34 16.70
CA ILE A 53 19.75 -33.69 16.53
C ILE A 53 21.14 -33.62 15.91
N ILE A 54 21.38 -32.73 14.93
CA ILE A 54 22.72 -32.49 14.38
C ILE A 54 23.66 -31.95 15.47
N TYR A 55 23.23 -30.96 16.26
CA TYR A 55 24.00 -30.40 17.38
C TYR A 55 24.35 -31.46 18.43
N LEU A 56 23.39 -32.29 18.85
CA LEU A 56 23.63 -33.37 19.82
C LEU A 56 24.50 -34.51 19.27
N ARG A 57 24.37 -34.85 17.98
CA ARG A 57 25.28 -35.81 17.32
C ARG A 57 26.69 -35.24 17.15
N TYR A 58 26.84 -33.93 16.93
CA TYR A 58 28.13 -33.28 16.79
C TYR A 58 28.85 -33.03 18.13
N TYR A 59 28.11 -32.82 19.22
CA TYR A 59 28.68 -32.65 20.57
C TYR A 59 29.40 -33.90 21.08
N ASN A 60 29.08 -35.07 20.51
CA ASN A 60 29.72 -36.35 20.81
C ASN A 60 31.05 -36.60 20.08
N PHE A 61 31.46 -35.72 19.16
CA PHE A 61 32.82 -35.74 18.61
C PHE A 61 33.70 -34.78 19.40
N ASN A 62 34.89 -35.24 19.82
CA ASN A 62 35.93 -34.51 20.58
C ASN A 62 36.40 -33.20 19.89
N MET A 63 35.52 -32.22 19.78
CA MET A 63 35.82 -30.88 19.30
C MET A 63 36.35 -30.05 20.47
N SER A 64 37.39 -29.27 20.21
CA SER A 64 37.91 -28.36 21.22
C SER A 64 36.81 -27.37 21.64
N LYS A 65 36.78 -26.97 22.92
CA LYS A 65 35.80 -26.02 23.47
C LYS A 65 35.58 -24.80 22.56
N LYS A 66 36.63 -24.32 21.90
CA LYS A 66 36.60 -23.15 21.00
C LYS A 66 35.67 -23.34 19.78
N VAL A 67 35.63 -24.54 19.19
CA VAL A 67 34.79 -24.78 17.99
C VAL A 67 33.32 -24.95 18.38
N SER A 68 33.03 -25.58 19.52
CA SER A 68 31.67 -25.64 20.06
C SER A 68 31.13 -24.26 20.42
N THR A 69 31.96 -23.37 20.97
CA THR A 69 31.57 -21.98 21.25
C THR A 69 31.32 -21.20 19.96
N PHE A 70 32.12 -21.41 18.92
CA PHE A 70 31.96 -20.75 17.62
C PHE A 70 30.65 -21.16 16.91
N ILE A 71 30.32 -22.46 16.89
CA ILE A 71 29.07 -22.95 16.30
C ILE A 71 27.85 -22.44 17.09
N PHE A 72 27.93 -22.40 18.42
CA PHE A 72 26.88 -21.81 19.26
C PHE A 72 26.72 -20.30 18.96
N PHE A 73 27.80 -19.57 18.73
CA PHE A 73 27.75 -18.15 18.38
C PHE A 73 27.11 -17.93 17.00
N ILE A 74 27.42 -18.77 16.01
CA ILE A 74 26.74 -18.75 14.71
C ILE A 74 25.26 -19.08 14.87
N PHE A 75 24.91 -20.06 15.71
CA PHE A 75 23.51 -20.40 16.01
C PHE A 75 22.76 -19.23 16.64
N VAL A 76 23.35 -18.53 17.62
CA VAL A 76 22.76 -17.34 18.25
C VAL A 76 22.62 -16.18 17.25
N LEU A 77 23.58 -15.99 16.34
CA LEU A 77 23.50 -14.99 15.28
C LEU A 77 22.42 -15.34 14.23
N PHE A 78 22.33 -16.61 13.82
CA PHE A 78 21.29 -17.11 12.92
C PHE A 78 19.89 -17.05 13.56
N HIS A 79 19.76 -17.39 14.85
CA HIS A 79 18.51 -17.24 15.59
C HIS A 79 18.12 -15.78 15.77
N LYS A 80 19.08 -14.87 16.03
CA LYS A 80 18.80 -13.42 16.03
C LYS A 80 18.29 -12.95 14.69
N GLN A 81 18.83 -13.48 13.58
CA GLN A 81 18.41 -13.09 12.23
C GLN A 81 17.04 -13.67 11.84
N LEU A 82 16.65 -14.83 12.39
CA LEU A 82 15.27 -15.36 12.32
C LEU A 82 14.29 -14.69 13.29
N LEU A 83 14.79 -13.98 14.31
CA LEU A 83 14.01 -13.19 15.28
C LEU A 83 13.96 -11.69 14.91
N LEU A 84 14.54 -11.28 13.77
CA LEU A 84 14.27 -9.97 13.22
C LEU A 84 12.89 -10.02 12.61
N ALA A 85 11.97 -9.24 13.19
CA ALA A 85 10.59 -9.08 12.75
C ALA A 85 10.53 -8.96 11.22
N SER A 86 9.58 -9.65 10.60
CA SER A 86 9.25 -9.40 9.21
C SER A 86 8.55 -8.04 9.12
N ASP A 87 9.34 -6.98 8.98
CA ASP A 87 8.82 -5.66 8.62
C ASP A 87 7.99 -5.84 7.33
N TYR A 88 6.69 -5.58 7.40
CA TYR A 88 5.84 -5.60 6.22
C TYR A 88 5.68 -4.16 5.73
N SER A 89 5.73 -3.96 4.43
CA SER A 89 5.63 -2.63 3.84
C SER A 89 4.66 -2.58 2.68
N ILE A 90 3.95 -1.46 2.59
CA ILE A 90 2.94 -1.20 1.58
C ILE A 90 3.24 0.16 0.96
N ALA A 91 3.56 0.17 -0.34
CA ALA A 91 3.61 1.40 -1.12
C ALA A 91 2.21 1.72 -1.67
N PHE A 92 1.91 2.99 -1.89
CA PHE A 92 0.62 3.40 -2.43
C PHE A 92 0.67 4.73 -3.16
N GLY A 93 -0.30 4.98 -4.03
CA GLY A 93 -0.41 6.25 -4.74
C GLY A 93 -1.61 6.32 -5.69
N SER A 94 -1.82 7.50 -6.26
CA SER A 94 -2.86 7.80 -7.24
C SER A 94 -2.34 8.75 -8.33
N CYS A 95 -3.18 9.01 -9.33
CA CYS A 95 -2.95 10.02 -10.37
C CYS A 95 -1.69 9.69 -11.20
N LEU A 96 -1.78 8.55 -11.88
CA LEU A 96 -0.76 7.96 -12.73
C LEU A 96 -1.17 8.08 -14.21
N ASP A 97 -0.74 9.16 -14.85
CA ASP A 97 -1.03 9.44 -16.25
C ASP A 97 -0.19 8.58 -17.18
N GLN A 98 -0.85 7.66 -17.88
CA GLN A 98 -0.29 6.71 -18.84
C GLN A 98 0.44 7.40 -20.01
N ARG A 99 0.11 8.67 -20.28
CA ARG A 99 0.72 9.48 -21.35
C ARG A 99 2.05 10.07 -20.94
N LYS A 100 2.39 10.07 -19.64
CA LYS A 100 3.61 10.66 -19.09
C LYS A 100 4.65 9.60 -18.73
N ALA A 101 5.88 10.05 -18.52
CA ALA A 101 6.92 9.20 -17.93
C ALA A 101 6.54 8.82 -16.48
N GLN A 102 6.97 7.64 -16.03
CA GLN A 102 6.71 7.12 -14.68
C GLN A 102 8.03 6.77 -13.95
N PRO A 103 8.99 7.71 -13.82
CA PRO A 103 10.27 7.43 -13.15
C PRO A 103 10.11 7.16 -11.64
N ILE A 104 8.96 7.50 -11.06
CA ILE A 104 8.61 7.21 -9.67
C ILE A 104 8.80 5.72 -9.32
N TRP A 105 8.58 4.82 -10.29
CA TRP A 105 8.74 3.38 -10.10
C TRP A 105 10.14 2.97 -9.67
N HIS A 106 11.19 3.69 -10.10
CA HIS A 106 12.57 3.38 -9.70
C HIS A 106 12.81 3.56 -8.20
N SER A 107 12.17 4.59 -7.62
CA SER A 107 12.28 4.85 -6.19
C SER A 107 11.45 3.86 -5.39
N ILE A 108 10.26 3.49 -5.88
CA ILE A 108 9.41 2.48 -5.25
C ILE A 108 10.08 1.10 -5.27
N GLU A 109 10.65 0.69 -6.42
CA GLU A 109 11.35 -0.61 -6.56
C GLU A 109 12.50 -0.75 -5.56
N LYS A 110 13.29 0.31 -5.38
CA LYS A 110 14.40 0.33 -4.41
C LYS A 110 13.97 0.17 -2.95
N MET A 111 12.73 0.52 -2.64
CA MET A 111 12.17 0.39 -1.31
C MET A 111 11.61 -1.01 -1.04
N ASP A 112 11.56 -1.88 -2.06
CA ASP A 112 11.19 -3.29 -1.97
C ASP A 112 9.88 -3.55 -1.18
N PRO A 113 8.76 -2.90 -1.55
CA PRO A 113 7.50 -3.08 -0.83
C PRO A 113 6.96 -4.50 -0.97
N ASN A 114 6.19 -4.97 0.00
CA ASN A 114 5.52 -6.28 -0.07
C ASN A 114 4.19 -6.22 -0.84
N ALA A 115 3.53 -5.05 -0.84
CA ALA A 115 2.30 -4.81 -1.57
C ALA A 115 2.27 -3.39 -2.14
N PHE A 116 1.44 -3.20 -3.17
CA PHE A 116 1.15 -1.89 -3.74
C PHE A 116 -0.36 -1.62 -3.74
N ILE A 117 -0.74 -0.41 -3.33
CA ILE A 117 -2.13 0.06 -3.39
C ILE A 117 -2.28 1.17 -4.42
N PHE A 118 -3.12 0.92 -5.42
CA PHE A 118 -3.60 1.90 -6.38
C PHE A 118 -4.87 2.55 -5.85
N LEU A 119 -4.83 3.86 -5.61
CA LEU A 119 -5.92 4.64 -5.00
C LEU A 119 -6.83 5.33 -6.02
N GLY A 120 -6.69 5.00 -7.31
CA GLY A 120 -7.45 5.58 -8.40
C GLY A 120 -6.67 6.62 -9.22
N ASP A 121 -7.30 7.10 -10.28
CA ASP A 121 -6.65 7.72 -11.42
C ASP A 121 -5.46 6.87 -11.90
N ASN A 122 -5.69 5.56 -12.04
CA ASN A 122 -4.68 4.64 -12.53
C ASN A 122 -4.40 4.87 -14.02
N VAL A 123 -5.39 5.42 -14.71
CA VAL A 123 -5.31 5.99 -16.05
C VAL A 123 -6.15 7.27 -16.16
N TYR A 124 -5.83 8.08 -17.17
CA TYR A 124 -6.65 9.22 -17.60
C TYR A 124 -7.39 8.87 -18.89
N GLY A 125 -8.47 8.11 -18.74
CA GLY A 125 -9.27 7.56 -19.84
C GLY A 125 -10.64 8.20 -20.05
N ASP A 126 -11.01 9.19 -19.22
CA ASP A 126 -12.21 9.98 -19.41
C ASP A 126 -12.15 10.80 -20.71
N HIS A 127 -13.31 11.05 -21.29
CA HIS A 127 -13.41 11.87 -22.49
C HIS A 127 -14.72 12.67 -22.48
N PRO A 128 -14.74 13.94 -22.98
CA PRO A 128 -15.96 14.75 -23.02
C PRO A 128 -17.13 14.09 -23.76
N SER A 129 -16.85 13.22 -24.73
CA SER A 129 -17.89 12.47 -25.45
C SER A 129 -18.42 11.25 -24.70
N GLN A 130 -17.85 10.91 -23.53
CA GLN A 130 -18.17 9.70 -22.76
C GLN A 130 -17.97 8.39 -23.54
N ASN A 131 -17.13 8.41 -24.58
CA ASN A 131 -16.81 7.21 -25.35
C ASN A 131 -15.76 6.38 -24.60
N LEU A 132 -16.15 5.20 -24.13
CA LEU A 132 -15.28 4.34 -23.34
C LEU A 132 -14.15 3.67 -24.14
N ALA A 133 -14.12 3.81 -25.47
CA ALA A 133 -12.94 3.43 -26.25
C ALA A 133 -11.66 4.14 -25.77
N TYR A 134 -11.76 5.41 -25.35
CA TYR A 134 -10.63 6.13 -24.76
C TYR A 134 -10.17 5.54 -23.43
N LEU A 135 -11.10 4.99 -22.65
CA LEU A 135 -10.78 4.33 -21.39
C LEU A 135 -10.06 2.99 -21.63
N TYR A 136 -10.53 2.19 -22.59
CA TYR A 136 -9.81 0.98 -23.04
C TYR A 136 -8.40 1.33 -23.53
N GLU A 137 -8.26 2.30 -24.45
CA GLU A 137 -6.94 2.72 -24.97
C GLU A 137 -6.01 3.22 -23.85
N ALA A 138 -6.55 3.91 -22.85
CA ALA A 138 -5.79 4.39 -21.71
C ALA A 138 -5.22 3.22 -20.87
N TYR A 139 -6.00 2.18 -20.63
CA TYR A 139 -5.55 0.98 -19.93
C TYR A 139 -4.55 0.15 -20.77
N ASP A 140 -4.79 -0.04 -22.07
CA ASP A 140 -3.84 -0.69 -22.98
C ASP A 140 -2.48 0.04 -22.95
N GLN A 141 -2.49 1.38 -22.99
CA GLN A 141 -1.28 2.16 -22.90
C GLN A 141 -0.59 1.98 -21.53
N GLN A 142 -1.36 1.97 -20.44
CA GLN A 142 -0.84 1.85 -19.09
C GLN A 142 -0.20 0.49 -18.82
N GLU A 143 -0.75 -0.60 -19.38
CA GLU A 143 -0.15 -1.94 -19.28
C GLU A 143 1.31 -1.95 -19.75
N THR A 144 1.61 -1.20 -20.83
CA THR A 144 2.98 -1.10 -21.37
C THR A 144 3.95 -0.30 -20.47
N LYS A 145 3.42 0.47 -19.51
CA LYS A 145 4.18 1.36 -18.61
C LYS A 145 4.42 0.76 -17.23
N LEU A 146 3.52 -0.11 -16.76
CA LEU A 146 3.67 -0.76 -15.47
C LEU A 146 4.92 -1.65 -15.47
N PRO A 147 5.83 -1.49 -14.50
CA PRO A 147 7.03 -2.31 -14.44
C PRO A 147 6.70 -3.75 -14.05
N ARG A 148 7.36 -4.71 -14.68
CA ARG A 148 7.09 -6.15 -14.48
C ARG A 148 7.29 -6.63 -13.05
N TRP A 149 8.12 -5.96 -12.24
CA TRP A 149 8.31 -6.33 -10.84
C TRP A 149 7.05 -6.12 -10.00
N LEU A 150 6.10 -5.27 -10.41
CA LEU A 150 4.81 -5.16 -9.72
C LEU A 150 4.04 -6.50 -9.73
N ASN A 151 4.26 -7.36 -10.73
CA ASN A 151 3.61 -8.66 -10.83
C ASN A 151 4.06 -9.63 -9.73
N THR A 152 5.14 -9.33 -9.00
CA THR A 152 5.57 -10.12 -7.84
C THR A 152 4.94 -9.64 -6.54
N LEU A 153 4.22 -8.52 -6.57
CA LEU A 153 3.59 -7.93 -5.39
C LEU A 153 2.12 -8.28 -5.31
N LYS A 154 1.59 -8.23 -4.09
CA LYS A 154 0.15 -8.17 -3.90
C LYS A 154 -0.34 -6.78 -4.30
N ILE A 155 -1.24 -6.72 -5.27
CA ILE A 155 -1.87 -5.48 -5.73
C ILE A 155 -3.27 -5.36 -5.12
N TYR A 156 -3.54 -4.19 -4.55
CA TYR A 156 -4.88 -3.73 -4.20
C TYR A 156 -5.21 -2.52 -5.08
N SER A 157 -6.35 -2.53 -5.75
CA SER A 157 -6.73 -1.43 -6.65
C SER A 157 -8.17 -1.00 -6.41
N ILE A 158 -8.33 0.31 -6.29
CA ILE A 158 -9.60 1.01 -6.49
C ILE A 158 -9.45 1.98 -7.67
N TRP A 159 -10.56 2.56 -8.10
CA TRP A 159 -10.63 3.51 -9.19
C TRP A 159 -10.90 4.92 -8.68
N ASP A 160 -10.72 5.90 -9.56
CA ASP A 160 -11.31 7.23 -9.40
C ASP A 160 -12.06 7.67 -10.67
N ASP A 161 -12.42 8.95 -10.81
CA ASP A 161 -13.27 9.44 -11.90
C ASP A 161 -12.67 9.23 -13.29
N HIS A 162 -11.35 9.31 -13.42
CA HIS A 162 -10.67 9.12 -14.69
C HIS A 162 -10.60 7.66 -15.14
N ASP A 163 -10.55 6.73 -14.19
CA ASP A 163 -10.73 5.28 -14.42
C ASP A 163 -12.22 4.93 -14.65
N TYR A 164 -13.13 5.74 -14.09
CA TYR A 164 -14.57 5.59 -14.21
C TYR A 164 -15.07 6.06 -15.59
N GLY A 165 -14.28 6.84 -16.33
CA GLY A 165 -14.56 7.27 -17.70
C GLY A 165 -15.27 8.63 -17.83
N LEU A 166 -15.51 9.32 -16.71
CA LEU A 166 -16.08 10.66 -16.68
C LEU A 166 -15.53 11.43 -15.48
N ASN A 167 -14.81 12.53 -15.74
CA ASN A 167 -14.27 13.42 -14.70
C ASN A 167 -15.38 14.00 -13.81
N ASP A 168 -15.23 13.82 -12.50
CA ASP A 168 -16.21 14.02 -11.43
C ASP A 168 -17.52 13.23 -11.62
N GLY A 169 -17.48 12.11 -12.33
CA GLY A 169 -18.62 11.25 -12.60
C GLY A 169 -19.16 10.58 -11.34
N GLY A 170 -20.46 10.29 -11.33
CA GLY A 170 -21.15 9.61 -10.23
C GLY A 170 -22.16 8.59 -10.73
N ALA A 171 -23.20 8.32 -9.94
CA ALA A 171 -24.24 7.35 -10.22
C ALA A 171 -25.03 7.61 -11.51
N SER A 172 -25.10 8.87 -11.94
CA SER A 172 -25.77 9.32 -13.17
C SER A 172 -25.00 8.97 -14.45
N PHE A 173 -23.73 8.56 -14.34
CA PHE A 173 -22.93 8.19 -15.50
C PHE A 173 -23.42 6.88 -16.12
N MET A 174 -23.87 6.95 -17.37
CA MET A 174 -24.44 5.80 -18.09
C MET A 174 -23.40 4.70 -18.38
N GLY A 175 -22.12 5.07 -18.54
CA GLY A 175 -21.04 4.13 -18.87
C GLY A 175 -20.51 3.32 -17.69
N LYS A 176 -21.00 3.54 -16.46
CA LYS A 176 -20.38 3.00 -15.24
C LYS A 176 -20.20 1.48 -15.20
N LYS A 177 -21.17 0.73 -15.74
CA LYS A 177 -21.11 -0.74 -15.80
C LYS A 177 -20.04 -1.22 -16.78
N GLU A 178 -19.90 -0.54 -17.91
CA GLU A 178 -18.87 -0.87 -18.89
C GLU A 178 -17.49 -0.47 -18.37
N SER A 179 -17.34 0.70 -17.74
CA SER A 179 -16.11 1.07 -17.03
C SER A 179 -15.71 0.05 -15.97
N GLN A 180 -16.68 -0.49 -15.20
CA GLN A 180 -16.43 -1.55 -14.23
C GLN A 180 -15.85 -2.81 -14.89
N ASN A 181 -16.39 -3.22 -16.03
CA ASN A 181 -15.88 -4.38 -16.76
C ASN A 181 -14.45 -4.14 -17.26
N ILE A 182 -14.15 -2.95 -17.77
CA ILE A 182 -12.79 -2.56 -18.21
C ILE A 182 -11.82 -2.66 -17.03
N PHE A 183 -12.20 -2.11 -15.88
CA PHE A 183 -11.39 -2.14 -14.67
C PHE A 183 -11.13 -3.58 -14.19
N ILE A 184 -12.17 -4.42 -14.16
CA ILE A 184 -12.07 -5.84 -13.77
C ILE A 184 -11.11 -6.60 -14.69
N ASP A 185 -11.24 -6.38 -16.01
CA ASP A 185 -10.41 -7.05 -17.01
C ASP A 185 -8.94 -6.63 -16.89
N PHE A 186 -8.67 -5.32 -16.84
CA PHE A 186 -7.30 -4.80 -16.72
C PHE A 186 -6.58 -5.31 -15.48
N TRP A 187 -7.24 -5.33 -14.33
CA TRP A 187 -6.65 -5.81 -13.08
C TRP A 187 -6.71 -7.33 -12.92
N GLY A 188 -7.27 -8.06 -13.90
CA GLY A 188 -7.38 -9.52 -13.87
C GLY A 188 -8.16 -10.03 -12.65
N ILE A 189 -9.21 -9.31 -12.24
CA ILE A 189 -10.01 -9.67 -11.07
C ILE A 189 -10.76 -10.97 -11.37
N ASP A 190 -10.65 -11.97 -10.47
CA ASP A 190 -11.27 -13.28 -10.64
C ASP A 190 -12.78 -13.14 -10.91
N PRO A 191 -13.34 -13.79 -11.95
CA PRO A 191 -14.78 -13.79 -12.23
C PRO A 191 -15.65 -14.26 -11.04
N ASN A 192 -15.07 -14.98 -10.08
CA ASN A 192 -15.72 -15.41 -8.86
C ASN A 192 -15.71 -14.37 -7.74
N ASP A 193 -14.87 -13.34 -7.82
CA ASP A 193 -14.83 -12.21 -6.90
C ASP A 193 -16.18 -11.48 -6.93
N GLN A 194 -16.58 -10.92 -5.79
CA GLN A 194 -17.84 -10.17 -5.72
C GLN A 194 -17.82 -8.94 -6.62
N ARG A 195 -16.67 -8.31 -6.83
CA ARG A 195 -16.50 -7.17 -7.75
C ARG A 195 -16.94 -7.50 -9.19
N ALA A 196 -16.84 -8.75 -9.62
CA ALA A 196 -17.32 -9.20 -10.93
C ALA A 196 -18.84 -9.51 -10.97
N LYS A 197 -19.49 -9.57 -9.80
CA LYS A 197 -20.86 -10.06 -9.63
C LYS A 197 -21.85 -9.01 -9.12
N ARG A 198 -21.34 -7.89 -8.57
CA ARG A 198 -22.16 -6.81 -8.04
C ARG A 198 -21.78 -5.47 -8.64
N GLU A 199 -22.68 -4.51 -8.47
CA GLU A 199 -22.43 -3.12 -8.81
C GLU A 199 -21.34 -2.54 -7.91
N GLY A 200 -20.40 -1.82 -8.53
CA GLY A 200 -19.27 -1.18 -7.87
C GLY A 200 -18.11 -2.13 -7.54
N ILE A 201 -16.89 -1.56 -7.50
CA ILE A 201 -15.63 -2.31 -7.36
C ILE A 201 -15.11 -2.40 -5.92
N TYR A 202 -15.91 -2.00 -4.93
CA TYR A 202 -15.50 -2.05 -3.53
C TYR A 202 -15.18 -3.48 -3.08
N PHE A 203 -14.29 -3.68 -2.11
CA PHE A 203 -13.87 -5.01 -1.63
C PHE A 203 -13.29 -4.95 -0.22
N SER A 204 -13.13 -6.13 0.41
CA SER A 204 -12.33 -6.28 1.62
C SER A 204 -11.42 -7.49 1.50
N GLU A 205 -10.24 -7.41 2.12
CA GLU A 205 -9.29 -8.52 2.22
C GLU A 205 -8.60 -8.49 3.59
N LYS A 206 -8.35 -9.67 4.17
CA LYS A 206 -7.57 -9.81 5.40
C LYS A 206 -6.11 -10.02 5.08
N LEU A 207 -5.25 -9.28 5.77
CA LEU A 207 -3.81 -9.42 5.77
C LEU A 207 -3.37 -9.75 7.19
N VAL A 208 -2.73 -10.91 7.37
CA VAL A 208 -2.20 -11.34 8.68
C VAL A 208 -0.69 -11.24 8.64
N ILE A 209 -0.12 -10.37 9.48
CA ILE A 209 1.33 -10.19 9.63
C ILE A 209 1.69 -10.65 11.04
N GLN A 210 2.20 -11.88 11.16
CA GLN A 210 2.42 -12.53 12.45
C GLN A 210 1.10 -12.56 13.26
N ASP A 211 1.04 -11.86 14.40
CA ASP A 211 -0.14 -11.78 15.26
C ASP A 211 -1.00 -10.52 15.00
N LEU A 212 -0.64 -9.67 14.04
CA LEU A 212 -1.45 -8.52 13.64
C LEU A 212 -2.46 -8.91 12.57
N ASN A 213 -3.74 -8.70 12.88
CA ASN A 213 -4.85 -8.85 11.95
C ASN A 213 -5.17 -7.49 11.34
N ILE A 214 -4.97 -7.36 10.03
CA ILE A 214 -5.25 -6.15 9.27
C ILE A 214 -6.37 -6.44 8.29
N LYS A 215 -7.35 -5.55 8.19
CA LYS A 215 -8.37 -5.58 7.14
C LYS A 215 -8.13 -4.42 6.18
N ILE A 216 -7.90 -4.72 4.91
CA ILE A 216 -7.88 -3.73 3.84
C ILE A 216 -9.29 -3.63 3.27
N ILE A 217 -9.86 -2.43 3.26
CA ILE A 217 -11.22 -2.16 2.76
C ILE A 217 -11.10 -1.14 1.63
N GLY A 218 -11.35 -1.56 0.40
CA GLY A 218 -11.43 -0.68 -0.76
C GLY A 218 -12.84 -0.14 -0.94
N LEU A 219 -13.03 1.18 -0.89
CA LEU A 219 -14.29 1.82 -1.23
C LEU A 219 -14.39 2.08 -2.74
N ASP A 220 -15.62 2.35 -3.15
CA ASP A 220 -16.00 2.82 -4.48
C ASP A 220 -16.81 4.09 -4.24
N THR A 221 -16.20 5.23 -4.50
CA THR A 221 -16.74 6.56 -4.27
C THR A 221 -17.39 7.12 -5.54
N ARG A 222 -17.57 6.30 -6.58
CA ARG A 222 -18.06 6.74 -7.90
C ARG A 222 -19.40 6.11 -8.25
N TYR A 223 -19.51 4.79 -8.18
CA TYR A 223 -20.62 4.04 -8.78
C TYR A 223 -22.01 4.45 -8.28
N PHE A 224 -22.10 4.80 -6.99
CA PHE A 224 -23.35 5.13 -6.29
C PHE A 224 -23.45 6.61 -5.91
N ARG A 225 -22.40 7.38 -6.16
CA ARG A 225 -22.31 8.74 -5.64
C ARG A 225 -23.28 9.67 -6.37
N SER A 226 -24.05 10.42 -5.60
CA SER A 226 -24.96 11.45 -6.12
C SER A 226 -24.17 12.58 -6.80
N ASP A 227 -24.82 13.30 -7.71
CA ASP A 227 -24.15 14.38 -8.45
C ASP A 227 -23.60 15.47 -7.52
N LEU A 228 -22.44 16.03 -7.88
CA LEU A 228 -21.88 17.22 -7.22
C LEU A 228 -22.78 18.43 -7.47
N LYS A 229 -22.83 19.32 -6.47
CA LYS A 229 -23.46 20.63 -6.58
C LYS A 229 -22.39 21.69 -6.84
N GLY A 230 -22.73 22.73 -7.59
CA GLY A 230 -21.79 23.78 -7.97
C GLY A 230 -21.14 23.51 -9.32
N ASN A 231 -19.86 23.88 -9.48
CA ASN A 231 -19.11 23.66 -10.71
C ASN A 231 -17.67 23.22 -10.42
N LYS A 232 -16.97 22.73 -11.45
CA LYS A 232 -15.61 22.16 -11.33
C LYS A 232 -14.57 23.09 -10.69
N ASN A 233 -14.77 24.41 -10.72
CA ASN A 233 -13.88 25.36 -10.08
C ASN A 233 -14.22 25.63 -8.61
N PHE A 234 -15.45 25.30 -8.20
CA PHE A 234 -15.96 25.52 -6.85
C PHE A 234 -17.20 24.65 -6.59
N TYR A 235 -17.00 23.52 -5.92
CA TYR A 235 -18.11 22.68 -5.49
C TYR A 235 -18.74 23.18 -4.21
N LEU A 236 -20.04 22.92 -4.08
CA LEU A 236 -20.86 23.27 -2.92
C LEU A 236 -21.26 22.00 -2.17
N ASN A 237 -21.55 22.15 -0.87
CA ASN A 237 -22.11 21.06 -0.09
C ASN A 237 -23.45 20.60 -0.69
N ASN A 238 -23.57 19.30 -0.89
CA ASN A 238 -24.80 18.62 -1.19
C ASN A 238 -25.48 18.22 0.13
N ASN A 239 -26.42 19.06 0.57
CA ASN A 239 -27.17 18.87 1.81
C ASN A 239 -28.50 18.12 1.59
N ASP A 240 -28.73 17.54 0.40
CA ASP A 240 -29.93 16.75 0.12
C ASP A 240 -29.92 15.48 1.00
N GLU A 241 -31.01 15.18 1.70
CA GLU A 241 -31.09 14.04 2.65
C GLU A 241 -30.85 12.67 2.00
N ASN A 242 -31.10 12.57 0.69
CA ASN A 242 -30.90 11.36 -0.09
C ASN A 242 -29.56 11.34 -0.85
N ALA A 243 -28.74 12.38 -0.71
CA ALA A 243 -27.42 12.40 -1.33
C ALA A 243 -26.52 11.37 -0.66
N SER A 244 -25.84 10.57 -1.47
CA SER A 244 -24.96 9.51 -0.99
C SER A 244 -23.66 9.46 -1.77
N ILE A 245 -22.58 8.97 -1.16
CA ILE A 245 -21.33 8.60 -1.83
C ILE A 245 -21.33 7.11 -2.13
N LEU A 246 -21.64 6.28 -1.12
CA LEU A 246 -21.54 4.82 -1.22
C LEU A 246 -22.85 4.16 -1.69
N GLY A 247 -23.99 4.84 -1.55
CA GLY A 247 -25.30 4.24 -1.73
C GLY A 247 -25.64 3.20 -0.66
N ALA A 248 -26.91 2.80 -0.59
CA ALA A 248 -27.41 1.94 0.48
C ALA A 248 -26.72 0.56 0.53
N THR A 249 -26.47 -0.06 -0.63
CA THR A 249 -25.91 -1.41 -0.71
C THR A 249 -24.48 -1.47 -0.20
N GLN A 250 -23.62 -0.54 -0.62
CA GLN A 250 -22.25 -0.50 -0.15
C GLN A 250 -22.15 -0.02 1.30
N TRP A 251 -23.04 0.87 1.75
CA TRP A 251 -23.12 1.24 3.17
C TRP A 251 -23.42 0.02 4.05
N GLN A 252 -24.44 -0.75 3.70
CA GLN A 252 -24.79 -1.95 4.43
C GLN A 252 -23.65 -2.96 4.44
N TRP A 253 -22.95 -3.12 3.30
CA TRP A 253 -21.76 -3.95 3.23
C TRP A 253 -20.63 -3.43 4.13
N LEU A 254 -20.32 -2.13 4.10
CA LEU A 254 -19.24 -1.51 4.87
C LEU A 254 -19.49 -1.65 6.38
N GLU A 255 -20.72 -1.39 6.82
CA GLU A 255 -21.13 -1.58 8.22
C GLU A 255 -20.89 -3.02 8.68
N ASN A 256 -21.18 -4.01 7.82
CA ASN A 256 -20.91 -5.41 8.11
C ASN A 256 -19.41 -5.73 8.18
N GLU A 257 -18.57 -5.12 7.34
CA GLU A 257 -17.12 -5.33 7.39
C GLU A 257 -16.50 -4.81 8.69
N PHE A 258 -17.07 -3.76 9.27
CA PHE A 258 -16.64 -3.17 10.56
C PHE A 258 -17.10 -3.96 11.79
N ASN A 259 -18.01 -4.94 11.65
CA ASN A 259 -18.41 -5.82 12.75
C ASN A 259 -17.32 -6.82 13.14
N GLU A 260 -16.33 -7.04 12.28
CA GLU A 260 -15.18 -7.87 12.61
C GLU A 260 -14.13 -7.07 13.38
N GLU A 261 -13.73 -7.58 14.55
CA GLU A 261 -12.66 -6.99 15.34
C GLU A 261 -11.28 -7.38 14.77
N VAL A 262 -10.47 -6.37 14.45
CA VAL A 262 -9.11 -6.49 13.91
C VAL A 262 -8.19 -5.44 14.54
N ASP A 263 -6.87 -5.63 14.49
CA ASP A 263 -5.93 -4.65 15.05
C ASP A 263 -5.92 -3.34 14.24
N LEU A 264 -6.12 -3.42 12.92
CA LEU A 264 -6.09 -2.27 12.02
C LEU A 264 -7.04 -2.46 10.83
N VAL A 265 -7.82 -1.43 10.53
CA VAL A 265 -8.49 -1.25 9.23
C VAL A 265 -7.68 -0.24 8.41
N ILE A 266 -7.25 -0.64 7.21
CA ILE A 266 -6.73 0.28 6.18
C ILE A 266 -7.86 0.54 5.19
N LEU A 267 -8.48 1.71 5.29
CA LEU A 267 -9.62 2.13 4.46
C LEU A 267 -9.12 2.92 3.25
N LEU A 268 -9.42 2.44 2.05
CA LEU A 268 -9.03 3.09 0.80
C LEU A 268 -10.21 3.90 0.26
N SER A 269 -10.01 5.21 0.09
CA SER A 269 -10.98 6.12 -0.52
C SER A 269 -10.30 6.87 -1.64
N SER A 270 -10.88 6.92 -2.85
CA SER A 270 -10.20 7.62 -3.96
C SER A 270 -10.09 9.13 -3.73
N ILE A 271 -11.11 9.73 -3.08
CA ILE A 271 -11.16 11.14 -2.69
C ILE A 271 -10.92 11.33 -1.18
N GLN A 272 -10.48 12.52 -0.78
CA GLN A 272 -10.16 12.82 0.63
C GLN A 272 -11.38 12.76 1.55
N VAL A 273 -11.20 12.15 2.74
CA VAL A 273 -12.27 11.95 3.73
C VAL A 273 -12.31 13.08 4.76
N LEU A 274 -11.16 13.37 5.37
CA LEU A 274 -11.01 14.29 6.48
C LEU A 274 -10.95 15.73 6.02
N SER A 275 -10.25 16.04 4.92
CA SER A 275 -10.09 17.43 4.45
C SER A 275 -11.43 18.14 4.26
N THR A 276 -11.47 19.43 4.62
CA THR A 276 -12.63 20.31 4.54
C THR A 276 -12.39 21.60 3.75
N ASP A 277 -11.14 22.05 3.58
CA ASP A 277 -10.83 23.40 3.10
C ASP A 277 -10.85 23.58 1.57
N HIS A 278 -10.28 22.63 0.81
CA HIS A 278 -10.08 22.83 -0.64
C HIS A 278 -11.39 22.81 -1.44
N ARG A 279 -11.47 23.51 -2.58
CA ARG A 279 -12.73 23.67 -3.37
C ARG A 279 -13.17 22.46 -4.22
N PHE A 280 -12.30 21.48 -4.39
CA PHE A 280 -12.51 20.29 -5.23
C PHE A 280 -13.31 19.20 -4.54
N GLU A 281 -13.51 18.08 -5.24
CA GLU A 281 -14.25 16.92 -4.76
C GLU A 281 -13.62 16.28 -3.52
N LYS A 282 -14.46 15.97 -2.54
CA LYS A 282 -14.09 15.38 -1.24
C LYS A 282 -15.35 14.92 -0.50
N TRP A 283 -15.19 14.11 0.53
CA TRP A 283 -16.31 13.65 1.36
C TRP A 283 -17.05 14.78 2.07
N SER A 284 -16.38 15.88 2.46
CA SER A 284 -17.05 16.97 3.18
C SER A 284 -18.07 17.74 2.34
N LEU A 285 -18.08 17.54 1.02
CA LEU A 285 -19.17 18.00 0.15
C LEU A 285 -20.47 17.20 0.35
N PHE A 286 -20.44 16.07 1.04
CA PHE A 286 -21.60 15.27 1.44
C PHE A 286 -21.61 15.14 2.97
N PRO A 287 -21.97 16.20 3.72
CA PRO A 287 -21.76 16.25 5.16
C PRO A 287 -22.38 15.07 5.93
N ALA A 288 -23.60 14.66 5.55
CA ALA A 288 -24.29 13.53 6.19
C ALA A 288 -23.55 12.20 6.00
N GLU A 289 -23.00 11.95 4.80
CA GLU A 289 -22.24 10.73 4.47
C GLU A 289 -20.89 10.71 5.18
N ARG A 290 -20.19 11.86 5.22
CA ARG A 290 -18.93 12.00 5.96
C ARG A 290 -19.17 11.77 7.44
N ASP A 291 -20.16 12.41 8.04
CA ASP A 291 -20.50 12.23 9.45
C ASP A 291 -20.86 10.78 9.76
N LYS A 292 -21.57 10.10 8.86
CA LYS A 292 -21.88 8.68 8.99
C LYS A 292 -20.62 7.82 8.99
N LEU A 293 -19.66 8.09 8.09
CA LEU A 293 -18.39 7.35 8.04
C LEU A 293 -17.55 7.56 9.28
N ILE A 294 -17.38 8.81 9.71
CA ILE A 294 -16.60 9.15 10.92
C ILE A 294 -17.23 8.51 12.17
N LYS A 295 -18.57 8.51 12.28
CA LYS A 295 -19.26 7.82 13.38
C LYS A 295 -19.07 6.31 13.34
N LEU A 296 -19.13 5.68 12.17
CA LEU A 296 -18.87 4.24 12.03
C LEU A 296 -17.46 3.90 12.52
N ILE A 297 -16.46 4.67 12.11
CA ILE A 297 -15.06 4.48 12.50
C ILE A 297 -14.88 4.72 14.01
N ASN A 298 -15.36 5.84 14.54
CA ASN A 298 -15.18 6.19 15.96
C ASN A 298 -15.94 5.24 16.92
N ASN A 299 -17.04 4.63 16.47
CA ASN A 299 -17.77 3.64 17.26
C ASN A 299 -17.14 2.24 17.21
N SER A 300 -16.22 1.99 16.28
CA SER A 300 -15.52 0.71 16.17
C SER A 300 -14.39 0.60 17.21
N SER A 301 -14.13 -0.62 17.67
CA SER A 301 -12.94 -0.92 18.49
C SER A 301 -11.64 -0.92 17.66
N ASN A 302 -11.75 -1.02 16.33
CA ASN A 302 -10.64 -1.14 15.39
C ASN A 302 -9.90 0.21 15.22
N LYS A 303 -8.56 0.19 15.19
CA LYS A 303 -7.79 1.35 14.74
C LYS A 303 -8.01 1.52 13.23
N THR A 304 -8.20 2.74 12.74
CA THR A 304 -8.42 3.00 11.30
C THR A 304 -7.38 3.98 10.75
N LEU A 305 -6.77 3.60 9.63
CA LEU A 305 -5.94 4.44 8.77
C LEU A 305 -6.65 4.59 7.42
N ILE A 306 -6.84 5.84 6.98
CA ILE A 306 -7.43 6.16 5.68
C ILE A 306 -6.31 6.47 4.68
N LEU A 307 -6.35 5.88 3.50
CA LEU A 307 -5.48 6.23 2.38
C LEU A 307 -6.33 6.90 1.28
N SER A 308 -5.85 8.03 0.74
CA SER A 308 -6.59 8.78 -0.29
C SER A 308 -5.76 9.36 -1.45
N GLY A 309 -6.46 9.74 -2.53
CA GLY A 309 -5.90 10.19 -3.81
C GLY A 309 -6.49 11.51 -4.33
N ASP A 310 -6.78 11.60 -5.64
CA ASP A 310 -7.40 12.71 -6.41
C ASP A 310 -6.60 14.03 -6.50
N ARG A 311 -5.95 14.45 -5.41
CA ARG A 311 -5.61 15.87 -5.22
C ARG A 311 -4.45 16.44 -6.03
N HIS A 312 -3.68 15.60 -6.71
CA HIS A 312 -2.36 15.90 -7.28
C HIS A 312 -1.35 16.50 -6.26
N ARG A 313 -1.63 16.32 -4.96
CA ARG A 313 -0.74 16.67 -3.82
C ARG A 313 -0.87 15.62 -2.71
N ALA A 314 0.17 15.51 -1.88
CA ALA A 314 0.17 14.69 -0.69
C ALA A 314 -0.11 15.51 0.56
N GLY A 315 -0.68 14.86 1.57
CA GLY A 315 -1.00 15.46 2.86
C GLY A 315 -1.24 14.39 3.91
N MET A 316 -1.16 14.79 5.18
CA MET A 316 -1.56 13.95 6.30
C MET A 316 -2.53 14.73 7.17
N TYR A 317 -3.64 14.11 7.55
CA TYR A 317 -4.72 14.73 8.29
C TYR A 317 -5.06 13.89 9.51
N LYS A 318 -5.53 14.55 10.56
CA LYS A 318 -5.97 13.90 11.79
C LYS A 318 -7.29 14.49 12.28
N LEU A 319 -8.24 13.61 12.58
CA LEU A 319 -9.48 13.93 13.27
C LEU A 319 -9.67 12.88 14.36
N ASP A 320 -9.76 13.31 15.62
CA ASP A 320 -9.74 12.42 16.78
C ASP A 320 -8.55 11.44 16.71
N GLU A 321 -8.82 10.14 16.64
CA GLU A 321 -7.82 9.07 16.52
C GLU A 321 -7.66 8.53 15.08
N ILE A 322 -8.39 9.10 14.13
CA ILE A 322 -8.37 8.75 12.70
C ILE A 322 -7.23 9.53 12.03
N ILE A 323 -6.37 8.79 11.33
CA ILE A 323 -5.34 9.37 10.47
C ILE A 323 -5.74 9.12 9.03
N GLU A 324 -5.63 10.16 8.20
CA GLU A 324 -5.67 10.05 6.75
C GLU A 324 -4.31 10.45 6.17
N ILE A 325 -3.85 9.68 5.19
CA ILE A 325 -2.67 9.99 4.39
C ILE A 325 -3.05 10.00 2.91
N THR A 326 -2.92 11.17 2.30
CA THR A 326 -3.15 11.37 0.87
C THR A 326 -1.84 11.26 0.13
N SER A 327 -1.79 10.42 -0.90
CA SER A 327 -0.66 10.37 -1.85
C SER A 327 -1.16 10.52 -3.27
N SER A 328 -1.01 11.74 -3.76
CA SER A 328 -1.32 12.14 -5.12
C SER A 328 -0.32 13.24 -5.49
N SER A 329 0.30 13.32 -6.65
CA SER A 329 0.26 12.40 -7.76
C SER A 329 1.54 11.59 -7.86
N MET A 330 1.45 10.41 -8.45
CA MET A 330 2.63 9.64 -8.85
C MET A 330 3.40 10.27 -10.03
N ASN A 331 2.71 10.90 -11.01
CA ASN A 331 3.38 11.58 -12.14
C ASN A 331 2.59 12.77 -12.73
N LYS A 332 1.53 13.23 -12.07
CA LYS A 332 0.67 14.33 -12.50
C LYS A 332 0.55 15.43 -11.44
N PRO A 333 1.68 16.03 -11.01
CA PRO A 333 1.64 16.97 -9.90
C PRO A 333 0.94 18.25 -10.33
N ILE A 334 0.56 19.06 -9.34
CA ILE A 334 0.13 20.43 -9.60
C ILE A 334 1.30 21.15 -10.28
N LYS A 335 1.07 21.66 -11.49
CA LYS A 335 2.08 22.44 -12.20
C LYS A 335 2.34 23.72 -11.40
N THR A 336 3.48 23.80 -10.75
CA THR A 336 3.95 25.05 -10.15
C THR A 336 4.53 25.93 -11.24
N PHE A 337 4.19 27.22 -11.23
CA PHE A 337 4.65 28.18 -12.25
C PHE A 337 6.16 28.48 -12.15
N SER A 338 6.81 28.04 -11.07
CA SER A 338 8.24 28.14 -10.76
C SER A 338 9.18 27.50 -11.80
N GLU A 339 8.69 26.71 -12.76
CA GLU A 339 9.52 26.16 -13.85
C GLU A 339 9.72 27.15 -15.02
N LYS A 340 9.04 28.30 -15.02
CA LYS A 340 9.21 29.32 -16.05
C LYS A 340 10.20 30.42 -15.62
N LYS A 341 10.97 30.94 -16.58
CA LYS A 341 12.01 31.97 -16.37
C LYS A 341 11.48 33.38 -16.67
N GLY A 342 11.67 34.34 -15.77
CA GLY A 342 11.45 35.77 -16.03
C GLY A 342 10.48 36.46 -15.05
N PHE A 343 9.79 37.51 -15.51
CA PHE A 343 8.80 38.29 -14.73
C PHE A 343 7.67 37.44 -14.13
N GLU A 344 7.45 36.22 -14.61
CA GLU A 344 6.49 35.25 -14.09
C GLU A 344 6.78 34.81 -12.65
N LYS A 345 8.03 34.93 -12.15
CA LYS A 345 8.39 34.63 -10.75
C LYS A 345 7.65 35.49 -9.73
N TYR A 346 7.21 36.70 -10.10
CA TYR A 346 6.43 37.56 -9.21
C TYR A 346 4.93 37.19 -9.17
N PHE A 347 4.44 36.44 -10.16
CA PHE A 347 3.12 35.80 -10.11
C PHE A 347 3.12 34.56 -9.21
N ASP A 348 4.27 33.91 -9.01
CA ASP A 348 4.40 32.72 -8.14
C ASP A 348 3.92 32.98 -6.71
N GLN A 349 4.23 34.15 -6.12
CA GLN A 349 3.75 34.48 -4.76
C GLN A 349 2.24 34.64 -4.69
N ALA A 350 1.60 35.19 -5.73
CA ALA A 350 0.15 35.35 -5.76
C ALA A 350 -0.57 34.01 -6.02
N MET A 351 0.07 33.09 -6.76
CA MET A 351 -0.47 31.77 -7.06
C MET A 351 -0.18 30.73 -5.99
N ASP A 352 0.90 30.86 -5.22
CA ASP A 352 1.15 30.07 -4.02
C ASP A 352 -0.04 30.22 -3.07
N TRP A 353 -0.59 31.42 -2.89
CA TRP A 353 -1.84 31.65 -2.13
C TRP A 353 -3.07 30.96 -2.74
N VAL A 354 -3.16 30.83 -4.07
CA VAL A 354 -4.30 30.19 -4.75
C VAL A 354 -4.27 28.67 -4.59
N PHE A 355 -3.09 28.08 -4.43
CA PHE A 355 -2.91 26.64 -4.20
C PHE A 355 -2.55 26.28 -2.76
N TYR A 356 -2.37 27.28 -1.89
CA TYR A 356 -2.19 27.10 -0.47
C TYR A 356 -3.48 26.54 0.10
N GLU A 357 -3.37 25.39 0.73
CA GLU A 357 -4.46 24.72 1.45
C GLU A 357 -3.99 24.65 2.90
N ASP A 358 -4.77 25.24 3.81
CA ASP A 358 -4.47 25.32 5.25
C ASP A 358 -5.63 24.73 6.02
N ASP A 359 -5.79 23.43 5.84
CA ASP A 359 -6.84 22.67 6.49
C ASP A 359 -6.51 22.53 7.98
N GLU A 360 -7.43 22.89 8.87
CA GLU A 360 -7.24 22.78 10.32
C GLU A 360 -6.94 21.33 10.78
N LEU A 361 -7.32 20.34 9.98
CA LEU A 361 -7.06 18.93 10.26
C LEU A 361 -5.70 18.46 9.71
N ALA A 362 -5.00 19.27 8.92
CA ALA A 362 -3.70 18.91 8.38
C ALA A 362 -2.63 18.88 9.49
N LEU A 363 -1.82 17.84 9.50
CA LEU A 363 -0.72 17.68 10.46
C LEU A 363 0.53 18.48 10.08
N ASP A 364 0.70 18.78 8.79
CA ASP A 364 1.79 19.57 8.23
C ASP A 364 1.35 20.11 6.85
N LYS A 365 2.19 20.96 6.24
CA LYS A 365 1.98 21.49 4.88
C LYS A 365 1.91 20.36 3.86
N THR A 366 0.97 20.49 2.93
CA THR A 366 0.85 19.55 1.80
C THR A 366 2.08 19.60 0.87
N TYR A 367 2.37 18.47 0.21
CA TYR A 367 3.48 18.33 -0.73
C TYR A 367 2.95 18.20 -2.16
N ILE A 368 3.29 19.15 -3.03
CA ILE A 368 2.63 19.34 -4.34
C ILE A 368 3.38 18.76 -5.55
N LYS A 369 4.52 18.09 -5.34
CA LYS A 369 5.30 17.43 -6.40
C LYS A 369 5.00 15.94 -6.46
N GLU A 370 5.59 15.25 -7.45
CA GLU A 370 5.51 13.79 -7.59
C GLU A 370 5.87 13.10 -6.29
N ASN A 371 5.00 12.20 -5.84
CA ASN A 371 5.17 11.48 -4.61
C ASN A 371 4.50 10.10 -4.66
N PHE A 372 4.87 9.27 -3.69
CA PHE A 372 4.17 8.04 -3.34
C PHE A 372 4.15 7.89 -1.83
N GLY A 373 3.13 7.22 -1.31
CA GLY A 373 3.00 6.87 0.08
C GLY A 373 3.66 5.54 0.39
N PHE A 374 4.10 5.38 1.63
CA PHE A 374 4.72 4.16 2.12
C PHE A 374 4.37 3.94 3.59
N ILE A 375 3.87 2.74 3.89
CA ILE A 375 3.54 2.29 5.23
C ILE A 375 4.54 1.21 5.57
N LYS A 376 5.26 1.38 6.67
CA LYS A 376 6.08 0.32 7.25
C LYS A 376 5.46 -0.16 8.55
N ILE A 377 5.18 -1.46 8.64
CA ILE A 377 4.45 -2.10 9.72
C ILE A 377 5.42 -2.92 10.55
N TYR A 378 5.62 -2.49 11.78
CA TYR A 378 6.44 -3.13 12.78
C TYR A 378 5.52 -3.93 13.71
N SER A 379 5.33 -5.21 13.38
CA SER A 379 4.29 -6.05 14.00
C SER A 379 4.50 -6.25 15.49
N GLU A 380 5.73 -6.50 15.93
CA GLU A 380 6.07 -6.69 17.35
C GLU A 380 5.84 -5.42 18.18
N GLN A 381 6.16 -4.27 17.60
CA GLN A 381 6.02 -2.95 18.23
C GLN A 381 4.59 -2.41 18.14
N LYS A 382 3.71 -3.07 17.37
CA LYS A 382 2.37 -2.59 17.03
C LYS A 382 2.40 -1.13 16.55
N LEU A 383 3.36 -0.82 15.67
CA LEU A 383 3.67 0.53 15.20
C LEU A 383 3.65 0.58 13.67
N LEU A 384 3.05 1.62 13.12
CA LEU A 384 3.14 1.98 11.71
C LEU A 384 3.97 3.26 11.56
N GLU A 385 4.98 3.20 10.70
CA GLU A 385 5.64 4.40 10.17
C GLU A 385 5.01 4.75 8.83
N LEU A 386 4.30 5.87 8.80
CA LEU A 386 3.64 6.42 7.62
C LEU A 386 4.55 7.46 7.00
N ASN A 387 4.83 7.35 5.71
CA ASN A 387 5.69 8.28 4.99
C ASN A 387 5.10 8.65 3.64
N ILE A 388 5.40 9.87 3.19
CA ILE A 388 5.33 10.28 1.80
C ILE A 388 6.76 10.48 1.32
N PHE A 389 7.09 9.87 0.20
CA PHE A 389 8.38 10.00 -0.46
C PHE A 389 8.24 10.78 -1.76
N ASP A 390 9.23 11.62 -2.07
CA ASP A 390 9.33 12.26 -3.37
C ASP A 390 9.81 11.30 -4.47
N ILE A 391 9.85 11.80 -5.71
CA ILE A 391 10.33 11.05 -6.88
C ILE A 391 11.74 10.45 -6.75
N ASN A 392 12.58 10.97 -5.84
CA ASN A 392 13.93 10.50 -5.61
C ASN A 392 14.04 9.55 -4.39
N GLY A 393 12.91 9.21 -3.74
CA GLY A 393 12.89 8.38 -2.55
C GLY A 393 13.31 9.10 -1.28
N LYS A 394 13.21 10.44 -1.24
CA LYS A 394 13.42 11.22 -0.01
C LYS A 394 12.09 11.39 0.72
N SER A 395 12.05 11.07 2.03
CA SER A 395 10.86 11.33 2.86
C SER A 395 10.61 12.84 2.97
N VAL A 396 9.38 13.25 2.67
CA VAL A 396 8.93 14.65 2.69
C VAL A 396 7.84 14.91 3.72
N LEU A 397 7.08 13.87 4.10
CA LEU A 397 6.13 13.89 5.22
C LEU A 397 6.24 12.56 5.95
N SER A 398 6.09 12.57 7.28
CA SER A 398 6.14 11.36 8.08
C SER A 398 5.26 11.46 9.32
N HIS A 399 4.62 10.35 9.70
CA HIS A 399 3.86 10.24 10.94
C HIS A 399 3.94 8.82 11.50
N ASN A 400 3.92 8.68 12.83
CA ASN A 400 3.97 7.40 13.50
C ASN A 400 2.63 7.09 14.16
N LEU A 401 2.06 5.92 13.85
CA LEU A 401 0.77 5.47 14.37
C LEU A 401 0.95 4.22 15.22
N LYS A 402 0.68 4.32 16.51
CA LYS A 402 0.63 3.15 17.41
C LYS A 402 -0.75 2.51 17.35
N LEU A 403 -0.80 1.18 17.30
CA LEU A 403 -2.05 0.41 17.29
C LEU A 403 -2.58 0.12 18.70
N SER A 404 -1.75 0.23 19.74
CA SER A 404 -2.21 0.15 21.13
C SER A 404 -2.91 1.43 21.56
N LYS A 405 -4.05 1.33 22.24
CA LYS A 405 -4.68 2.49 22.91
C LYS A 405 -3.74 3.04 23.98
N SER A 406 -3.49 4.36 23.96
CA SER A 406 -2.70 5.10 24.95
C SER A 406 -3.38 5.19 26.30
#